data_AF-A0AB36J7I3-F1
#
_entry.id   AF-A0AB36J7I3-F1
#
_cell.length_a   1.000
_cell.length_b   1.000
_cell.length_c   1.000
_cell.angle_alpha   90.00
_cell.angle_beta   90.00
_cell.angle_gamma   90.00
#
_symmetry.space_group_name_H-M   'P 1'
#
loop_
_entity.id
_entity.type
_entity.pdbx_description
1 polymer ?
#
loop_
_entity_poly.entity_id
_entity_poly.type
_entity_poly.pdbx_seq_one_letter_code
_entity_poly.pdbx_strand_id
1 'polypeptide(L)'
;MNKKKIIATVVMIVALIMILVITLNKEEEQPASGFEAHRIVAHAMGGINGYTYTNAWEAFVANYERGTRVFEVDFLLSKDDQLVARHEWTGNMSKLLGQLEVLPANKQGVALDYEEFMDSPILNIYSPLDIEKVIDLMQNYPDAYIVTDTKEIQPELIEKQFTLLTEAAQRRDPALLERIVPQIYNQPMLDEINKVYSFPEVLYTLYQSKDTDEQVIEFVKKTGVDITMPVSRATKSFVKQLKNIGARVYVHTVDEEDEIRELSRMGVDGFYSDFVPENDLNDLKGIR
;
A
#
# COMPACT_ATOMS: atom_id res chain seq x y z
N MET A 1 -38.19 53.86 -3.83
CA MET A 1 -37.11 53.01 -4.40
C MET A 1 -37.71 52.09 -5.46
N ASN A 2 -37.11 52.00 -6.65
CA ASN A 2 -37.68 51.24 -7.78
C ASN A 2 -37.75 49.73 -7.44
N LYS A 3 -38.90 49.06 -7.63
CA LYS A 3 -39.11 47.63 -7.29
C LYS A 3 -38.01 46.72 -7.84
N LYS A 4 -37.48 47.03 -9.03
CA LYS A 4 -36.35 46.30 -9.64
C LYS A 4 -35.05 46.39 -8.81
N LYS A 5 -34.77 47.55 -8.20
CA LYS A 5 -33.60 47.72 -7.33
C LYS A 5 -33.74 46.92 -6.03
N ILE A 6 -34.95 46.88 -5.45
CA ILE A 6 -35.23 46.10 -4.23
C ILE A 6 -34.99 44.61 -4.49
N ILE A 7 -35.53 44.08 -5.59
CA ILE A 7 -35.36 42.65 -5.95
C ILE A 7 -33.88 42.32 -6.17
N ALA A 8 -33.13 43.17 -6.89
CA ALA A 8 -31.71 42.94 -7.12
C ALA A 8 -30.89 42.93 -5.82
N THR A 9 -31.21 43.82 -4.87
CA THR A 9 -30.54 43.85 -3.56
C THR A 9 -30.82 42.59 -2.75
N VAL A 10 -32.06 42.09 -2.74
CA VAL A 10 -32.42 40.87 -2.02
C VAL A 10 -31.72 39.64 -2.59
N VAL A 11 -31.68 39.50 -3.93
CA VAL A 11 -30.98 38.38 -4.59
C VAL A 11 -29.48 38.40 -4.26
N MET A 12 -28.86 39.57 -4.26
CA MET A 12 -27.44 39.72 -3.93
C MET A 12 -27.14 39.33 -2.47
N ILE A 13 -28.01 39.73 -1.52
CA ILE A 13 -27.87 39.37 -0.11
C ILE A 13 -28.01 37.85 0.07
N VAL A 14 -28.99 37.22 -0.59
CA VAL A 14 -29.16 35.76 -0.52
C VAL A 14 -27.97 35.01 -1.13
N ALA A 15 -27.42 35.49 -2.25
CA ALA A 15 -26.21 34.92 -2.85
C ALA A 15 -25.00 35.05 -1.92
N LEU A 16 -24.82 36.21 -1.27
CA LEU A 16 -23.76 36.43 -0.29
C LEU A 16 -23.92 35.53 0.94
N ILE A 17 -25.14 35.35 1.44
CA ILE A 17 -25.43 34.44 2.56
C ILE A 17 -25.15 32.99 2.14
N MET A 18 -25.54 32.56 0.93
CA MET A 18 -25.22 31.22 0.44
C MET A 18 -23.71 30.99 0.31
N ILE A 19 -22.97 31.96 -0.25
CA ILE A 19 -21.51 31.87 -0.32
C ILE A 19 -20.92 31.79 1.09
N LEU A 20 -21.39 32.62 2.02
CA LEU A 20 -20.92 32.63 3.40
C LEU A 20 -21.19 31.29 4.10
N VAL A 21 -22.38 30.71 3.92
CA VAL A 21 -22.73 29.38 4.46
C VAL A 21 -21.85 28.30 3.83
N ILE A 22 -21.59 28.34 2.52
CA ILE A 22 -20.69 27.39 1.84
C ILE A 22 -19.25 27.54 2.37
N THR A 23 -18.78 28.76 2.62
CA THR A 23 -17.43 28.99 3.15
C THR A 23 -17.29 28.64 4.64
N LEU A 24 -18.35 28.82 5.44
CA LEU A 24 -18.36 28.52 6.86
C LEU A 24 -18.60 27.03 7.16
N ASN A 25 -19.34 26.33 6.28
CA ASN A 25 -19.54 24.87 6.36
C ASN A 25 -18.47 24.08 5.60
N LYS A 26 -17.45 24.74 5.05
CA LYS A 26 -16.29 24.03 4.54
C LYS A 26 -15.52 23.58 5.77
N GLU A 27 -15.73 22.34 6.21
CA GLU A 27 -14.86 21.71 7.19
C GLU A 27 -13.42 21.92 6.71
N GLU A 28 -12.59 22.55 7.53
CA GLU A 28 -11.15 22.54 7.30
C GLU A 28 -10.72 21.08 7.40
N GLU A 29 -10.49 20.43 6.26
CA GLU A 29 -9.82 19.13 6.21
C GLU A 29 -8.54 19.26 7.03
N GLN A 30 -8.47 18.55 8.16
CA GLN A 30 -7.22 18.47 8.89
C GLN A 30 -6.18 17.82 7.97
N PRO A 31 -4.93 18.31 7.96
CA PRO A 31 -3.90 17.68 7.17
C PRO A 31 -3.80 16.20 7.58
N ALA A 32 -3.76 15.33 6.58
CA ALA A 32 -3.62 13.90 6.78
C ALA A 32 -2.42 13.59 7.69
N SER A 33 -2.55 12.57 8.53
CA SER A 33 -1.52 12.16 9.50
C SER A 33 -1.35 10.65 9.50
N GLY A 34 -0.17 10.18 9.91
CA GLY A 34 0.15 8.76 9.88
C GLY A 34 0.14 8.19 8.47
N PHE A 35 -0.43 6.99 8.29
CA PHE A 35 -0.50 6.30 6.99
C PHE A 35 -1.11 7.17 5.88
N GLU A 36 -2.15 7.96 6.19
CA GLU A 36 -2.83 8.85 5.25
C GLU A 36 -1.96 10.01 4.73
N ALA A 37 -0.89 10.36 5.44
CA ALA A 37 -0.03 11.48 5.06
C ALA A 37 0.90 11.16 3.89
N HIS A 38 1.00 9.88 3.53
CA HIS A 38 1.98 9.38 2.57
C HIS A 38 1.31 8.91 1.29
N ARG A 39 1.97 9.17 0.17
CA ARG A 39 1.40 8.94 -1.15
C ARG A 39 2.22 7.96 -1.97
N ILE A 40 3.44 7.68 -1.55
CA ILE A 40 4.27 6.61 -2.11
C ILE A 40 4.22 5.40 -1.20
N VAL A 41 3.88 4.26 -1.80
CA VAL A 41 4.13 2.93 -1.26
C VAL A 41 5.33 2.36 -2.02
N ALA A 42 6.49 2.23 -1.36
CA ALA A 42 7.66 1.62 -2.00
C ALA A 42 7.39 0.13 -2.26
N HIS A 43 7.25 -0.23 -3.52
CA HIS A 43 6.90 -1.59 -3.96
C HIS A 43 8.07 -2.55 -3.71
N ALA A 44 7.81 -3.66 -3.03
CA ALA A 44 8.79 -4.66 -2.62
C ALA A 44 10.02 -4.06 -1.90
N MET A 45 9.77 -3.21 -0.89
CA MET A 45 10.73 -2.34 -0.19
C MET A 45 11.35 -1.22 -1.02
N GLY A 46 10.85 -1.03 -2.24
CA GLY A 46 11.37 -0.09 -3.23
C GLY A 46 12.52 -0.69 -4.04
N GLY A 47 12.81 -0.03 -5.15
CA GLY A 47 13.91 -0.36 -6.03
C GLY A 47 15.25 0.15 -5.48
N ILE A 48 16.32 -0.57 -5.79
CA ILE A 48 17.68 -0.23 -5.38
C ILE A 48 18.67 -0.53 -6.51
N ASN A 49 19.50 0.45 -6.89
CA ASN A 49 20.47 0.34 -7.97
C ASN A 49 19.90 -0.21 -9.30
N GLY A 50 18.65 0.17 -9.62
CA GLY A 50 17.95 -0.26 -10.84
C GLY A 50 17.32 -1.66 -10.76
N TYR A 51 17.37 -2.32 -9.60
CA TYR A 51 16.70 -3.60 -9.36
C TYR A 51 15.38 -3.41 -8.61
N THR A 52 14.38 -4.21 -8.95
CA THR A 52 13.03 -4.23 -8.36
C THR A 52 12.75 -5.59 -7.70
N TYR A 53 11.63 -5.72 -6.98
CA TYR A 53 11.19 -6.96 -6.31
C TYR A 53 12.16 -7.52 -5.25
N THR A 54 13.15 -6.73 -4.83
CA THR A 54 14.23 -7.25 -3.98
C THR A 54 13.73 -7.64 -2.60
N ASN A 55 12.74 -6.93 -2.04
CA ASN A 55 12.29 -7.12 -0.65
C ASN A 55 13.47 -7.10 0.34
N ALA A 56 14.51 -6.32 0.03
CA ALA A 56 15.77 -6.34 0.76
C ALA A 56 15.85 -5.26 1.84
N TRP A 57 16.65 -5.53 2.87
CA TRP A 57 16.93 -4.57 3.94
C TRP A 57 17.52 -3.26 3.40
N GLU A 58 18.49 -3.36 2.48
CA GLU A 58 19.18 -2.20 1.92
C GLU A 58 18.23 -1.35 1.06
N ALA A 59 17.28 -1.98 0.38
CA ALA A 59 16.26 -1.27 -0.41
C ALA A 59 15.35 -0.44 0.49
N PHE A 60 14.89 -1.02 1.61
CA PHE A 60 14.12 -0.30 2.63
C PHE A 60 14.89 0.93 3.12
N VAL A 61 16.13 0.75 3.58
CA VAL A 61 16.93 1.84 4.16
C VAL A 61 17.18 2.95 3.13
N ALA A 62 17.59 2.58 1.91
CA ALA A 62 17.86 3.56 0.86
C ALA A 62 16.64 4.42 0.51
N ASN A 63 15.45 3.81 0.47
CA ASN A 63 14.21 4.52 0.15
C ASN A 63 13.67 5.31 1.35
N TYR A 64 13.86 4.82 2.58
CA TYR A 64 13.52 5.56 3.80
C TYR A 64 14.32 6.87 3.93
N GLU A 65 15.62 6.83 3.64
CA GLU A 65 16.50 8.01 3.62
C GLU A 65 16.08 9.04 2.55
N ARG A 66 15.35 8.61 1.52
CA ARG A 66 14.75 9.47 0.49
C ARG A 66 13.33 9.94 0.83
N GLY A 67 12.90 9.78 2.08
CA GLY A 67 11.64 10.32 2.59
C GLY A 67 10.45 9.37 2.50
N THR A 68 10.59 8.19 1.89
CA THR A 68 9.50 7.20 1.86
C THR A 68 9.22 6.69 3.27
N ARG A 69 7.93 6.55 3.59
CA ARG A 69 7.48 6.03 4.89
C ARG A 69 6.57 4.83 4.79
N VAL A 70 5.95 4.55 3.64
CA VAL A 70 5.16 3.35 3.44
C VAL A 70 5.90 2.40 2.52
N PHE A 71 6.04 1.15 2.93
CA PHE A 71 6.72 0.11 2.18
C PHE A 71 5.80 -1.08 2.03
N GLU A 72 5.62 -1.56 0.81
CA GLU A 72 4.98 -2.84 0.58
C GLU A 72 6.03 -3.96 0.66
N VAL A 73 5.62 -5.09 1.23
CA VAL A 73 6.47 -6.27 1.43
C VAL A 73 5.71 -7.52 1.01
N ASP A 74 6.29 -8.24 0.08
CA ASP A 74 5.79 -9.54 -0.32
C ASP A 74 6.08 -10.57 0.77
N PHE A 75 5.06 -11.23 1.31
CA PHE A 75 5.23 -12.27 2.33
C PHE A 75 4.78 -13.63 1.83
N LEU A 76 5.70 -14.59 1.83
CA LEU A 76 5.40 -15.99 1.55
C LEU A 76 5.91 -16.91 2.65
N LEU A 77 5.25 -18.06 2.80
CA LEU A 77 5.76 -19.12 3.66
C LEU A 77 6.94 -19.81 2.97
N SER A 78 8.00 -20.05 3.73
CA SER A 78 9.05 -21.01 3.42
C SER A 78 8.49 -22.43 3.45
N LYS A 79 9.25 -23.40 2.97
CA LYS A 79 8.87 -24.82 2.95
C LYS A 79 8.67 -25.41 4.36
N ASP A 80 9.33 -24.84 5.36
CA ASP A 80 9.21 -25.12 6.79
C ASP A 80 8.41 -24.03 7.54
N ASP A 81 7.48 -23.38 6.83
CA ASP A 81 6.39 -22.59 7.39
C ASP A 81 6.80 -21.31 8.15
N GLN A 82 7.94 -20.73 7.80
CA GLN A 82 8.37 -19.41 8.29
C GLN A 82 7.99 -18.31 7.30
N LEU A 83 7.66 -17.12 7.80
CA LEU A 83 7.24 -16.00 6.94
C LEU A 83 8.47 -15.22 6.45
N VAL A 84 8.72 -15.24 5.15
CA VAL A 84 9.88 -14.62 4.50
C VAL A 84 9.46 -13.58 3.46
N ALA A 85 10.29 -12.55 3.28
CA ALA A 85 10.01 -11.44 2.38
C ALA A 85 10.40 -11.80 0.94
N ARG A 86 9.43 -12.22 0.13
CA ARG A 86 9.64 -12.69 -1.24
C ARG A 86 8.35 -12.70 -2.06
N HIS A 87 8.44 -12.24 -3.31
CA HIS A 87 7.29 -12.19 -4.24
C HIS A 87 6.78 -13.55 -4.73
N GLU A 88 7.65 -14.47 -5.17
CA GLU A 88 7.24 -15.82 -5.64
C GLU A 88 8.40 -16.83 -5.68
N TRP A 89 8.09 -18.13 -5.63
CA TRP A 89 9.08 -19.21 -5.65
C TRP A 89 9.45 -19.70 -7.06
N THR A 90 9.30 -18.89 -8.11
CA THR A 90 9.60 -19.34 -9.49
C THR A 90 11.10 -19.31 -9.82
N GLY A 91 11.49 -20.07 -10.85
CA GLY A 91 12.86 -20.04 -11.37
C GLY A 91 13.22 -18.67 -11.97
N ASN A 92 12.25 -17.97 -12.56
CA ASN A 92 12.43 -16.61 -13.06
C ASN A 92 12.71 -15.62 -11.94
N MET A 93 11.99 -15.72 -10.81
CA MET A 93 12.26 -14.89 -9.64
C MET A 93 13.64 -15.19 -9.04
N SER A 94 14.00 -16.48 -8.95
CA SER A 94 15.35 -16.88 -8.51
C SER A 94 16.45 -16.29 -9.42
N LYS A 95 16.21 -16.22 -10.73
CA LYS A 95 17.10 -15.55 -11.70
C LYS A 95 17.16 -14.04 -11.49
N LEU A 96 16.00 -13.40 -11.34
CA LEU A 96 15.89 -11.96 -11.12
C LEU A 96 16.68 -11.53 -9.89
N LEU A 97 16.58 -12.31 -8.80
CA LEU A 97 17.27 -12.06 -7.54
C LEU A 97 18.73 -12.56 -7.53
N GLY A 98 19.29 -13.00 -8.66
CA GLY A 98 20.68 -13.46 -8.75
C GLY A 98 20.98 -14.77 -8.03
N GLN A 99 19.96 -15.52 -7.62
CA GLN A 99 20.12 -16.71 -6.77
C GLN A 99 20.43 -17.99 -7.55
N LEU A 100 20.43 -18.00 -8.89
CA LEU A 100 20.82 -19.18 -9.67
C LEU A 100 22.30 -19.54 -9.54
N GLU A 101 23.14 -18.58 -9.14
CA GLU A 101 24.58 -18.79 -8.92
C GLU A 101 24.89 -19.23 -7.48
N VAL A 102 23.93 -19.05 -6.56
CA VAL A 102 24.06 -19.34 -5.13
C VAL A 102 23.38 -20.66 -4.77
N LEU A 103 22.16 -20.87 -5.28
CA LEU A 103 21.35 -22.04 -4.98
C LEU A 103 21.68 -23.22 -5.90
N PRO A 104 21.67 -24.46 -5.37
CA PRO A 104 21.81 -25.64 -6.21
C PRO A 104 20.61 -25.78 -7.16
N ALA A 105 20.81 -26.40 -8.32
CA ALA A 105 19.81 -26.46 -9.41
C ALA A 105 18.44 -27.00 -8.99
N ASN A 106 18.39 -27.96 -8.05
CA ASN A 106 17.14 -28.53 -7.53
C ASN A 106 16.41 -27.63 -6.52
N LYS A 107 17.01 -26.51 -6.11
CA LYS A 107 16.44 -25.48 -5.23
C LYS A 107 16.06 -24.21 -6.00
N GLN A 108 16.35 -24.15 -7.30
CA GLN A 108 16.00 -23.01 -8.15
C GLN A 108 14.53 -23.16 -8.61
N GLY A 109 13.67 -22.24 -8.16
CA GLY A 109 12.26 -22.25 -8.56
C GLY A 109 11.36 -23.21 -7.76
N VAL A 110 11.72 -23.47 -6.50
CA VAL A 110 10.90 -24.17 -5.52
C VAL A 110 10.92 -23.40 -4.20
N ALA A 111 9.95 -23.66 -3.32
CA ALA A 111 9.98 -23.12 -1.97
C ALA A 111 11.22 -23.65 -1.22
N LEU A 112 11.99 -22.72 -0.66
CA LEU A 112 13.19 -23.01 0.14
C LEU A 112 12.81 -23.21 1.60
N ASP A 113 13.62 -23.96 2.34
CA ASP A 113 13.54 -23.94 3.80
C ASP A 113 14.06 -22.57 4.32
N TYR A 114 13.66 -22.16 5.53
CA TYR A 114 13.91 -20.81 6.05
C TYR A 114 15.38 -20.44 6.07
N GLU A 115 16.23 -21.32 6.60
CA GLU A 115 17.69 -21.12 6.67
C GLU A 115 18.28 -20.97 5.26
N GLU A 116 17.83 -21.80 4.30
CA GLU A 116 18.29 -21.72 2.91
C GLU A 116 17.94 -20.37 2.27
N PHE A 117 16.75 -19.83 2.53
CA PHE A 117 16.36 -18.52 2.03
C PHE A 117 17.17 -17.40 2.68
N MET A 118 17.30 -17.42 4.01
CA MET A 118 18.00 -16.37 4.76
C MET A 118 19.51 -16.34 4.50
N ASP A 119 20.11 -17.48 4.15
CA ASP A 119 21.51 -17.59 3.74
C ASP A 119 21.74 -17.32 2.24
N SER A 120 20.67 -17.11 1.47
CA SER A 120 20.74 -16.83 0.03
C SER A 120 20.65 -15.33 -0.25
N PRO A 121 21.78 -14.59 -0.35
CA PRO A 121 21.77 -13.16 -0.63
C PRO A 121 21.03 -12.85 -1.92
N ILE A 122 20.35 -11.70 -1.92
CA ILE A 122 19.70 -11.17 -3.12
C ILE A 122 20.76 -10.39 -3.90
N LEU A 123 20.94 -10.74 -5.18
CA LEU A 123 21.91 -10.13 -6.09
C LEU A 123 23.35 -10.14 -5.52
N ASN A 124 23.69 -11.18 -4.73
CA ASN A 124 24.95 -11.40 -4.03
C ASN A 124 25.33 -10.37 -2.93
N ILE A 125 24.63 -9.24 -2.84
CA ILE A 125 25.03 -8.12 -2.00
C ILE A 125 23.95 -7.62 -1.05
N TYR A 126 22.69 -7.97 -1.29
CA TYR A 126 21.57 -7.51 -0.48
C TYR A 126 21.07 -8.60 0.46
N SER A 127 20.63 -8.16 1.62
CA SER A 127 20.23 -8.99 2.73
C SER A 127 18.75 -9.37 2.61
N PRO A 128 18.39 -10.67 2.61
CA PRO A 128 17.00 -11.09 2.67
C PRO A 128 16.38 -10.69 4.00
N LEU A 129 15.06 -10.50 3.98
CA LEU A 129 14.24 -10.19 5.14
C LEU A 129 13.31 -11.35 5.46
N ASP A 130 13.11 -11.60 6.74
CA ASP A 130 12.02 -12.39 7.29
C ASP A 130 11.08 -11.48 8.09
N ILE A 131 10.00 -12.03 8.61
CA ILE A 131 9.07 -11.26 9.42
C ILE A 131 9.74 -10.61 10.64
N GLU A 132 10.66 -11.32 11.30
CA GLU A 132 11.32 -10.78 12.50
C GLU A 132 12.19 -9.56 12.16
N LYS A 133 12.95 -9.59 11.07
CA LYS A 133 13.72 -8.44 10.61
C LYS A 133 12.84 -7.29 10.11
N VAL A 134 11.68 -7.57 9.51
CA VAL A 134 10.72 -6.51 9.12
C VAL A 134 10.16 -5.81 10.37
N ILE A 135 9.82 -6.56 11.41
CA ILE A 135 9.36 -5.98 12.69
C ILE A 135 10.49 -5.18 13.36
N ASP A 136 11.73 -5.68 13.33
CA ASP A 136 12.89 -4.95 13.84
C ASP A 136 13.15 -3.65 13.05
N LEU A 137 12.92 -3.65 11.73
CA LEU A 137 12.93 -2.41 10.93
C LEU A 137 11.86 -1.44 11.44
N MET A 138 10.61 -1.88 11.58
CA MET A 138 9.54 -1.00 12.09
C MET A 138 9.84 -0.42 13.47
N GLN A 139 10.52 -1.17 14.34
CA GLN A 139 10.93 -0.69 15.67
C GLN A 139 12.02 0.39 15.58
N ASN A 140 12.98 0.23 14.67
CA ASN A 140 14.09 1.18 14.48
C ASN A 140 13.69 2.43 13.67
N TYR A 141 12.64 2.32 12.84
CA TYR A 141 12.10 3.37 11.98
C TYR A 141 10.63 3.65 12.38
N PRO A 142 10.40 4.49 13.40
CA PRO A 142 9.12 4.55 14.12
C PRO A 142 7.97 5.19 13.33
N ASP A 143 8.28 5.90 12.25
CA ASP A 143 7.31 6.51 11.32
C ASP A 143 7.16 5.71 10.02
N ALA A 144 7.75 4.50 9.93
CA ALA A 144 7.55 3.61 8.80
C ALA A 144 6.25 2.79 8.94
N TYR A 145 5.58 2.53 7.82
CA TYR A 145 4.40 1.70 7.68
C TYR A 145 4.69 0.54 6.73
N ILE A 146 4.13 -0.62 7.04
CA ILE A 146 4.27 -1.82 6.21
C ILE A 146 2.91 -2.19 5.62
N VAL A 147 2.83 -2.22 4.30
CA VAL A 147 1.71 -2.82 3.56
C VAL A 147 2.07 -4.27 3.27
N THR A 148 1.27 -5.23 3.71
CA THR A 148 1.59 -6.66 3.49
C THR A 148 1.08 -7.12 2.14
N ASP A 149 1.85 -7.85 1.36
CA ASP A 149 1.36 -8.52 0.15
C ASP A 149 1.57 -10.04 0.24
N THR A 150 0.52 -10.79 0.60
CA THR A 150 0.65 -12.24 0.87
C THR A 150 0.26 -13.16 -0.29
N LYS A 151 -0.54 -12.67 -1.25
CA LYS A 151 -1.10 -13.41 -2.40
C LYS A 151 -1.89 -14.68 -2.03
N GLU A 152 -2.23 -14.87 -0.76
CA GLU A 152 -2.90 -16.07 -0.25
C GLU A 152 -4.42 -15.88 -0.13
N ILE A 153 -5.16 -16.92 -0.49
CA ILE A 153 -6.63 -16.93 -0.48
C ILE A 153 -7.24 -18.10 0.31
N GLN A 154 -6.41 -19.07 0.73
CA GLN A 154 -6.81 -20.19 1.56
C GLN A 154 -6.91 -19.73 3.03
N PRO A 155 -8.08 -19.85 3.69
CA PRO A 155 -8.29 -19.34 5.05
C PRO A 155 -7.25 -19.82 6.07
N GLU A 156 -6.89 -21.10 6.03
CA GLU A 156 -5.90 -21.69 6.94
C GLU A 156 -4.49 -21.09 6.79
N LEU A 157 -4.11 -20.72 5.56
CA LEU A 157 -2.81 -20.11 5.28
C LEU A 157 -2.84 -18.60 5.57
N ILE A 158 -3.96 -17.92 5.31
CA ILE A 158 -4.20 -16.53 5.75
C ILE A 158 -4.05 -16.45 7.27
N GLU A 159 -4.79 -17.27 8.02
CA GLU A 159 -4.75 -17.29 9.49
C GLU A 159 -3.32 -17.53 9.99
N LYS A 160 -2.61 -18.48 9.38
CA LYS A 160 -1.22 -18.79 9.72
C LYS A 160 -0.27 -17.62 9.47
N GLN A 161 -0.30 -17.01 8.29
CA GLN A 161 0.59 -15.89 7.95
C GLN A 161 0.34 -14.68 8.87
N PHE A 162 -0.93 -14.33 9.10
CA PHE A 162 -1.26 -13.22 10.00
C PHE A 162 -1.00 -13.55 11.47
N THR A 163 -1.11 -14.81 11.89
CA THR A 163 -0.69 -15.22 13.25
C THR A 163 0.82 -15.05 13.44
N LEU A 164 1.64 -15.53 12.50
CA LEU A 164 3.09 -15.35 12.55
C LEU A 164 3.48 -13.87 12.59
N LEU A 165 2.85 -13.04 11.76
CA LEU A 165 3.06 -11.59 11.74
C LEU A 165 2.66 -10.93 13.05
N THR A 166 1.47 -11.23 13.57
CA THR A 166 0.96 -10.60 14.79
C THR A 166 1.74 -11.02 16.03
N GLU A 167 2.13 -12.29 16.13
CA GLU A 167 3.00 -12.78 17.19
C GLU A 167 4.39 -12.12 17.14
N ALA A 168 4.99 -11.98 15.95
CA ALA A 168 6.28 -11.31 15.79
C ALA A 168 6.23 -9.86 16.31
N ALA A 169 5.20 -9.10 15.91
CA ALA A 169 4.97 -7.74 16.39
C ALA A 169 4.73 -7.71 17.91
N GLN A 170 3.85 -8.55 18.44
CA GLN A 170 3.54 -8.62 19.88
C GLN A 170 4.76 -8.96 20.74
N ARG A 171 5.68 -9.81 20.24
CA ARG A 171 6.94 -10.14 20.93
C ARG A 171 7.88 -8.94 21.05
N ARG A 172 7.85 -8.00 20.09
CA ARG A 172 8.69 -6.78 20.10
C ARG A 172 7.99 -5.64 20.83
N ASP A 173 6.88 -5.18 20.26
CA ASP A 173 6.05 -4.10 20.76
C ASP A 173 4.66 -4.18 20.07
N PRO A 174 3.57 -4.45 20.82
CA PRO A 174 2.22 -4.50 20.26
C PRO A 174 1.79 -3.23 19.49
N ALA A 175 2.35 -2.05 19.80
CA ALA A 175 2.05 -0.81 19.09
C ALA A 175 2.51 -0.84 17.62
N LEU A 176 3.41 -1.74 17.24
CA LEU A 176 3.83 -1.93 15.85
C LEU A 176 2.67 -2.35 14.94
N LEU A 177 1.66 -3.04 15.48
CA LEU A 177 0.46 -3.44 14.73
C LEU A 177 -0.38 -2.25 14.24
N GLU A 178 -0.25 -1.08 14.86
CA GLU A 178 -0.93 0.14 14.39
C GLU A 178 -0.35 0.69 13.08
N ARG A 179 0.83 0.20 12.68
CA ARG A 179 1.55 0.62 11.45
C ARG A 179 1.64 -0.48 10.39
N ILE A 180 0.92 -1.58 10.58
CA ILE A 180 0.77 -2.63 9.57
C ILE A 180 -0.57 -2.47 8.88
N VAL A 181 -0.55 -2.43 7.56
CA VAL A 181 -1.71 -2.26 6.68
C VAL A 181 -1.87 -3.54 5.85
N PRO A 182 -2.74 -4.48 6.25
CA PRO A 182 -2.98 -5.68 5.46
C PRO A 182 -3.52 -5.35 4.07
N GLN A 183 -2.92 -5.93 3.03
CA GLN A 183 -3.50 -5.98 1.69
C GLN A 183 -4.31 -7.27 1.54
N ILE A 184 -5.63 -7.15 1.43
CA ILE A 184 -6.54 -8.28 1.23
C ILE A 184 -6.82 -8.52 -0.25
N TYR A 185 -6.94 -9.79 -0.65
CA TYR A 185 -7.07 -10.22 -2.05
C TYR A 185 -8.51 -10.52 -2.49
N ASN A 186 -9.41 -10.67 -1.53
CA ASN A 186 -10.83 -10.90 -1.75
C ASN A 186 -11.61 -10.40 -0.52
N GLN A 187 -12.91 -10.18 -0.68
CA GLN A 187 -13.74 -9.66 0.40
C GLN A 187 -13.76 -10.54 1.66
N PRO A 188 -13.88 -11.89 1.57
CA PRO A 188 -13.87 -12.76 2.75
C PRO A 188 -12.58 -12.67 3.59
N MET A 189 -11.43 -12.37 2.97
CA MET A 189 -10.16 -12.27 3.67
C MET A 189 -10.17 -11.21 4.77
N LEU A 190 -10.99 -10.16 4.67
CA LEU A 190 -11.16 -9.18 5.76
C LEU A 190 -11.66 -9.84 7.05
N ASP A 191 -12.65 -10.73 6.95
CA ASP A 191 -13.18 -11.45 8.10
C ASP A 191 -12.15 -12.46 8.63
N GLU A 192 -11.37 -13.10 7.75
CA GLU A 192 -10.30 -14.03 8.14
C GLU A 192 -9.19 -13.33 8.93
N ILE A 193 -8.67 -12.20 8.46
CA ILE A 193 -7.62 -11.47 9.20
C ILE A 193 -8.14 -10.92 10.53
N ASN A 194 -9.42 -10.50 10.59
CA ASN A 194 -10.05 -10.00 11.81
C ASN A 194 -10.21 -11.06 12.90
N LYS A 195 -10.18 -12.36 12.56
CA LYS A 195 -10.14 -13.44 13.56
C LYS A 195 -8.81 -13.47 14.31
N VAL A 196 -7.73 -13.03 13.66
CA VAL A 196 -6.38 -12.97 14.24
C VAL A 196 -6.17 -11.61 14.92
N TYR A 197 -6.35 -10.53 14.19
CA TYR A 197 -6.20 -9.17 14.69
C TYR A 197 -6.97 -8.16 13.82
N SER A 198 -7.62 -7.19 14.46
CA SER A 198 -8.28 -6.08 13.77
C SER A 198 -7.31 -4.93 13.58
N PHE A 199 -6.76 -4.83 12.37
CA PHE A 199 -5.86 -3.76 11.98
C PHE A 199 -6.62 -2.44 11.77
N PRO A 200 -6.04 -1.28 12.13
CA PRO A 200 -6.71 0.01 11.94
C PRO A 200 -6.98 0.36 10.48
N GLU A 201 -6.06 -0.05 9.60
CA GLU A 201 -6.05 0.26 8.18
C GLU A 201 -5.97 -1.04 7.38
N VAL A 202 -6.77 -1.18 6.32
CA VAL A 202 -6.75 -2.33 5.42
C VAL A 202 -6.94 -1.85 3.98
N LEU A 203 -6.11 -2.38 3.07
CA LEU A 203 -6.20 -2.14 1.63
C LEU A 203 -6.81 -3.35 0.94
N TYR A 204 -7.87 -3.16 0.17
CA TYR A 204 -8.37 -4.19 -0.74
C TYR A 204 -7.69 -4.06 -2.12
N THR A 205 -6.87 -5.05 -2.47
CA THR A 205 -6.23 -5.10 -3.79
C THR A 205 -7.15 -5.67 -4.86
N LEU A 206 -7.25 -4.96 -5.97
CA LEU A 206 -8.05 -5.33 -7.13
C LEU A 206 -7.25 -6.01 -8.25
N TYR A 207 -5.96 -6.29 -8.02
CA TYR A 207 -5.04 -6.90 -8.97
C TYR A 207 -5.52 -8.27 -9.49
N GLN A 208 -5.95 -9.15 -8.58
CA GLN A 208 -6.48 -10.48 -8.89
C GLN A 208 -7.98 -10.62 -8.59
N SER A 209 -8.61 -9.55 -8.11
CA SER A 209 -10.03 -9.57 -7.78
C SER A 209 -10.89 -9.67 -9.04
N LYS A 210 -11.85 -10.59 -8.99
CA LYS A 210 -12.89 -10.79 -10.02
C LYS A 210 -14.14 -9.94 -9.77
N ASP A 211 -14.17 -9.17 -8.68
CA ASP A 211 -15.32 -8.34 -8.34
C ASP A 211 -15.56 -7.30 -9.42
N THR A 212 -16.82 -6.96 -9.69
CA THR A 212 -17.16 -5.79 -10.52
C THR A 212 -16.98 -4.50 -9.72
N ASP A 213 -16.94 -3.36 -10.42
CA ASP A 213 -16.84 -2.05 -9.78
C ASP A 213 -17.98 -1.82 -8.78
N GLU A 214 -19.20 -2.29 -9.07
CA GLU A 214 -20.35 -2.20 -8.15
C GLU A 214 -20.13 -3.02 -6.88
N GLN A 215 -19.61 -4.24 -6.99
CA GLN A 215 -19.31 -5.11 -5.84
C GLN A 215 -18.22 -4.50 -4.96
N VAL A 216 -17.19 -3.91 -5.56
CA VAL A 216 -16.14 -3.19 -4.82
C VAL A 216 -16.73 -1.98 -4.10
N ILE A 217 -17.55 -1.17 -4.77
CA ILE A 217 -18.20 0.01 -4.18
C ILE A 217 -19.08 -0.38 -2.99
N GLU A 218 -19.85 -1.46 -3.11
CA GLU A 218 -20.69 -1.96 -2.00
C GLU A 218 -19.84 -2.42 -0.82
N PHE A 219 -18.76 -3.16 -1.09
CA PHE A 219 -17.84 -3.63 -0.07
C PHE A 219 -17.20 -2.46 0.68
N VAL A 220 -16.64 -1.49 -0.03
CA VAL A 220 -16.01 -0.30 0.55
C VAL A 220 -16.99 0.51 1.39
N LYS A 221 -18.24 0.72 0.93
CA LYS A 221 -19.27 1.40 1.74
C LYS A 221 -19.57 0.67 3.05
N LYS A 222 -19.50 -0.66 3.04
CA LYS A 222 -19.80 -1.49 4.20
C LYS A 222 -18.65 -1.52 5.20
N THR A 223 -17.41 -1.57 4.71
CA THR A 223 -16.24 -1.89 5.54
C THR A 223 -15.31 -0.70 5.78
N GLY A 224 -15.35 0.33 4.93
CA GLY A 224 -14.45 1.47 5.01
C GLY A 224 -13.03 1.18 4.52
N VAL A 225 -12.76 0.02 3.93
CA VAL A 225 -11.42 -0.31 3.41
C VAL A 225 -11.04 0.58 2.24
N ASP A 226 -9.75 0.87 2.12
CA ASP A 226 -9.20 1.57 0.98
C ASP A 226 -8.87 0.61 -0.16
N ILE A 227 -8.55 1.16 -1.33
CA ILE A 227 -8.38 0.39 -2.55
C ILE A 227 -6.98 0.56 -3.12
N THR A 228 -6.38 -0.54 -3.56
CA THR A 228 -5.23 -0.53 -4.48
C THR A 228 -5.56 -1.31 -5.75
N MET A 229 -5.17 -0.84 -6.93
CA MET A 229 -5.52 -1.50 -8.19
C MET A 229 -4.48 -1.26 -9.30
N PRO A 230 -4.40 -2.13 -10.33
CA PRO A 230 -3.58 -1.84 -11.49
C PRO A 230 -4.11 -0.60 -12.22
N VAL A 231 -3.21 0.20 -12.80
CA VAL A 231 -3.57 1.44 -13.53
C VAL A 231 -4.68 1.20 -14.57
N SER A 232 -4.65 0.05 -15.26
CA SER A 232 -5.64 -0.34 -16.26
C SER A 232 -7.08 -0.41 -15.73
N ARG A 233 -7.27 -0.63 -14.42
CA ARG A 233 -8.58 -0.68 -13.77
C ARG A 233 -9.02 0.69 -13.23
N ALA A 234 -8.09 1.63 -13.06
CA ALA A 234 -8.33 2.95 -12.47
C ALA A 234 -9.02 3.92 -13.44
N THR A 235 -10.23 3.61 -13.91
CA THR A 235 -10.97 4.54 -14.78
C THR A 235 -11.42 5.77 -14.01
N LYS A 236 -11.50 6.94 -14.67
CA LYS A 236 -11.96 8.20 -14.04
C LYS A 236 -13.34 8.07 -13.38
N SER A 237 -14.23 7.27 -13.97
CA SER A 237 -15.57 7.02 -13.41
C SER A 237 -15.48 6.20 -12.13
N PHE A 238 -14.67 5.15 -12.12
CA PHE A 238 -14.53 4.25 -10.98
C PHE A 238 -13.81 4.93 -9.81
N VAL A 239 -12.69 5.59 -10.07
CA VAL A 239 -11.96 6.39 -9.07
C VAL A 239 -12.90 7.42 -8.43
N LYS A 240 -13.66 8.18 -9.23
CA LYS A 240 -14.61 9.15 -8.70
C LYS A 240 -15.69 8.52 -7.80
N GLN A 241 -16.19 7.33 -8.15
CA GLN A 241 -17.18 6.64 -7.34
C GLN A 241 -16.62 6.19 -5.99
N LEU A 242 -15.38 5.68 -5.97
CA LEU A 242 -14.65 5.33 -4.74
C LEU A 242 -14.38 6.56 -3.87
N LYS A 243 -13.90 7.66 -4.46
CA LYS A 243 -13.68 8.92 -3.74
C LYS A 243 -14.97 9.48 -3.13
N ASN A 244 -16.10 9.42 -3.84
CA ASN A 244 -17.38 9.91 -3.34
C ASN A 244 -17.90 9.16 -2.11
N ILE A 245 -17.41 7.95 -1.86
CA ILE A 245 -17.79 7.13 -0.71
C ILE A 245 -16.72 7.14 0.39
N GLY A 246 -15.72 8.02 0.28
CA GLY A 246 -14.69 8.25 1.29
C GLY A 246 -13.43 7.41 1.16
N ALA A 247 -13.33 6.54 0.15
CA ALA A 247 -12.17 5.67 -0.01
C ALA A 247 -10.95 6.43 -0.53
N ARG A 248 -9.76 6.06 -0.05
CA ARG A 248 -8.49 6.33 -0.70
C ARG A 248 -8.25 5.31 -1.80
N VAL A 249 -7.65 5.78 -2.88
CA VAL A 249 -7.35 4.99 -4.07
C VAL A 249 -5.87 5.06 -4.36
N TYR A 250 -5.23 3.91 -4.29
CA TYR A 250 -3.84 3.70 -4.68
C TYR A 250 -3.79 2.93 -6.01
N VAL A 251 -2.71 3.12 -6.76
CA VAL A 251 -2.50 2.42 -8.03
C VAL A 251 -1.09 1.87 -8.13
N HIS A 252 -0.93 0.76 -8.83
CA HIS A 252 0.34 0.07 -8.97
C HIS A 252 0.61 -0.42 -10.40
N THR A 253 1.87 -0.52 -10.84
CA THR A 253 3.09 0.15 -10.32
C THR A 253 3.38 1.34 -11.24
N VAL A 254 3.70 2.51 -10.69
CA VAL A 254 3.85 3.77 -11.44
C VAL A 254 5.17 4.45 -11.09
N ASP A 255 6.07 4.55 -12.07
CA ASP A 255 7.40 5.17 -11.90
C ASP A 255 7.59 6.44 -12.73
N GLU A 256 6.67 6.74 -13.65
CA GLU A 256 6.79 7.88 -14.55
C GLU A 256 6.04 9.11 -14.01
N GLU A 257 6.74 10.23 -13.86
CA GLU A 257 6.19 11.48 -13.32
C GLU A 257 4.91 11.95 -14.05
N ASP A 258 4.88 11.84 -15.38
CA ASP A 258 3.75 12.29 -16.18
C ASP A 258 2.50 11.43 -15.94
N GLU A 259 2.68 10.12 -15.73
CA GLU A 259 1.61 9.19 -15.39
C GLU A 259 1.09 9.47 -13.97
N ILE A 260 1.98 9.69 -13.00
CA ILE A 260 1.63 10.14 -11.64
C ILE A 260 0.78 11.42 -11.70
N ARG A 261 1.17 12.42 -12.49
CA ARG A 261 0.40 13.67 -12.65
C ARG A 261 -0.97 13.42 -13.28
N GLU A 262 -1.07 12.54 -14.27
CA GLU A 262 -2.35 12.20 -14.90
C GLU A 262 -3.31 11.53 -13.89
N LEU A 263 -2.83 10.49 -13.21
CA LEU A 263 -3.60 9.72 -12.24
C LEU A 263 -4.00 10.57 -11.02
N SER A 264 -3.10 11.45 -10.56
CA SER A 264 -3.43 12.44 -9.52
C SER A 264 -4.59 13.35 -9.91
N ARG A 265 -4.67 13.78 -11.18
CA ARG A 265 -5.79 14.59 -11.69
C ARG A 265 -7.09 13.79 -11.80
N MET A 266 -7.00 12.46 -11.89
CA MET A 266 -8.15 11.56 -11.85
C MET A 266 -8.69 11.33 -10.42
N GLY A 267 -7.93 11.73 -9.41
CA GLY A 267 -8.30 11.62 -8.00
C GLY A 267 -7.68 10.42 -7.29
N VAL A 268 -6.63 9.82 -7.85
CA VAL A 268 -5.79 8.83 -7.16
C VAL A 268 -5.03 9.52 -6.02
N ASP A 269 -4.99 8.89 -4.85
CA ASP A 269 -4.39 9.41 -3.62
C ASP A 269 -2.90 9.04 -3.52
N GLY A 270 -2.54 7.81 -3.92
CA GLY A 270 -1.17 7.33 -3.84
C GLY A 270 -0.78 6.29 -4.90
N PHE A 271 0.51 5.96 -4.91
CA PHE A 271 1.19 5.23 -5.96
C PHE A 271 2.12 4.20 -5.34
N TYR A 272 2.01 2.95 -5.80
CA TYR A 272 3.06 1.99 -5.59
C TYR A 272 4.12 2.27 -6.64
N SER A 273 5.37 2.47 -6.21
CA SER A 273 6.48 2.80 -7.10
C SER A 273 7.70 1.99 -6.73
N ASP A 274 8.45 1.59 -7.76
CA ASP A 274 9.76 1.01 -7.60
C ASP A 274 10.81 2.12 -7.39
N PHE A 275 10.70 3.29 -8.02
CA PHE A 275 11.82 4.24 -8.07
C PHE A 275 11.53 5.69 -7.67
N VAL A 276 10.26 6.05 -7.44
CA VAL A 276 9.83 7.39 -7.04
C VAL A 276 9.63 7.42 -5.52
N PRO A 277 10.55 8.02 -4.74
CA PRO A 277 10.36 8.21 -3.31
C PRO A 277 9.44 9.40 -3.01
N GLU A 278 8.96 9.49 -1.77
CA GLU A 278 8.06 10.56 -1.32
C GLU A 278 8.65 11.98 -1.51
N ASN A 279 9.96 12.18 -1.28
CA ASN A 279 10.57 13.50 -1.44
C ASN A 279 10.47 14.01 -2.88
N ASP A 280 10.68 13.14 -3.87
CA ASP A 280 10.62 13.51 -5.28
C ASP A 280 9.18 13.87 -5.66
N LEU A 281 8.18 13.16 -5.08
CA LEU A 281 6.76 13.48 -5.22
C LEU A 281 6.38 14.84 -4.62
N ASN A 282 7.01 15.26 -3.52
CA ASN A 282 6.76 16.57 -2.92
C ASN A 282 7.23 17.75 -3.80
N ASP A 283 8.23 17.52 -4.65
CA ASP A 283 8.75 18.53 -5.59
C ASP A 283 7.95 18.58 -6.92
N LEU A 284 7.08 17.59 -7.15
CA LEU A 284 6.29 17.41 -8.36
C LEU A 284 5.11 18.42 -8.44
N LYS A 285 5.26 19.44 -9.30
CA LYS A 285 4.21 20.45 -9.51
C LYS A 285 2.91 19.89 -10.08
N GLY A 286 1.76 20.43 -9.67
CA GLY A 286 0.48 20.11 -10.31
C GLY A 286 -0.07 18.72 -9.95
N ILE A 287 0.48 18.12 -8.90
CA ILE A 287 -0.15 17.09 -8.10
C ILE A 287 -0.90 17.83 -6.96
N ARG A 288 -2.11 17.36 -6.63
CA ARG A 288 -2.91 17.93 -5.52
C ARG A 288 -2.37 17.52 -4.17
#